data_AF-A0A2D8WT78-F1
#
_entry.id   AF-A0A2D8WT78-F1
#
_cell.length_a   1.000
_cell.length_b   1.000
_cell.length_c   1.000
_cell.angle_alpha   90.00
_cell.angle_beta   90.00
_cell.angle_gamma   90.00
#
_symmetry.space_group_name_H-M   'P 1'
#
loop_
_entity.id
_entity.type
_entity.pdbx_description
1 polymer ?
#
loop_
_entity_poly.entity_id
_entity_poly.type
_entity_poly.pdbx_seq_one_letter_code
_entity_poly.pdbx_strand_id
1 'polypeptide(L)'
;MDLFKVIANIESERQAEAFISDLCTPKEIATLTERWEVAKLLATKQYSYREIAQKLGASTATVTRVARFLFNENNEGYKSLINND
;
A
#
# COMPACT_ATOMS: atom_id res chain seq x y z
N MET A 1 16.36 -3.44 18.31
CA MET A 1 15.30 -4.34 17.79
C MET A 1 14.98 -3.86 16.39
N ASP A 2 14.93 -4.76 15.41
CA ASP A 2 14.73 -4.42 14.00
C ASP A 2 13.22 -4.33 13.71
N LEU A 3 12.76 -3.17 13.21
CA LEU A 3 11.34 -2.91 12.91
C LEU A 3 10.76 -3.95 11.95
N PHE A 4 11.55 -4.41 10.97
CA PHE A 4 11.07 -5.42 10.01
C PHE A 4 10.83 -6.77 10.68
N LYS A 5 11.63 -7.14 11.69
CA LYS A 5 11.39 -8.34 12.49
C LYS A 5 10.15 -8.22 13.36
N VAL A 6 9.83 -7.03 13.87
CA VAL A 6 8.59 -6.80 14.63
C VAL A 6 7.38 -6.95 13.72
N ILE A 7 7.40 -6.32 12.54
CA ILE A 7 6.31 -6.42 11.54
C ILE A 7 6.08 -7.87 11.11
N ALA A 8 7.16 -8.64 10.88
CA ALA A 8 7.06 -10.04 10.46
C ALA A 8 6.47 -11.00 11.52
N ASN A 9 6.41 -10.58 12.79
CA ASN A 9 5.89 -11.38 13.90
C ASN A 9 4.45 -10.98 14.31
N ILE A 10 3.77 -10.15 13.53
CA ILE A 10 2.36 -9.82 13.78
C ILE A 10 1.49 -10.99 13.33
N GLU A 11 0.68 -11.53 14.24
CA GLU A 11 -0.06 -12.79 14.04
C GLU A 11 -1.57 -12.60 13.82
N SER A 12 -2.10 -11.40 14.01
CA SER A 12 -3.53 -11.12 13.80
C SER A 12 -3.80 -9.70 13.34
N GLU A 13 -4.92 -9.50 12.64
CA GLU A 13 -5.40 -8.18 12.20
C GLU A 13 -5.54 -7.20 13.37
N ARG A 14 -6.15 -7.64 14.48
CA ARG A 14 -6.28 -6.81 15.69
C ARG A 14 -4.93 -6.35 16.25
N GLN A 15 -3.92 -7.22 16.23
CA GLN A 15 -2.58 -6.86 16.67
C GLN A 15 -1.91 -5.87 15.69
N ALA A 16 -2.10 -6.09 14.38
CA ALA A 16 -1.63 -5.18 13.34
C ALA A 16 -2.23 -3.78 13.49
N GLU A 17 -3.56 -3.69 13.64
CA GLU A 17 -4.29 -2.44 13.80
C GLU A 17 -3.81 -1.66 15.02
N ALA A 18 -3.65 -2.31 16.17
CA ALA A 18 -3.15 -1.68 17.39
C ALA A 18 -1.72 -1.14 17.19
N PHE A 19 -0.82 -1.98 16.67
CA PHE A 19 0.59 -1.59 16.45
C PHE A 19 0.73 -0.43 15.46
N ILE A 20 0.01 -0.48 14.33
CA ILE A 20 0.05 0.58 13.32
C ILE A 20 -0.60 1.87 13.85
N SER A 21 -1.65 1.78 14.67
CA SER A 21 -2.27 2.95 15.31
C SER A 21 -1.37 3.64 16.34
N ASP A 22 -0.50 2.88 17.02
CA ASP A 22 0.51 3.43 17.93
C ASP A 22 1.69 4.05 17.16
N LEU A 23 2.08 3.45 16.04
CA LEU A 23 3.26 3.86 15.24
C LEU A 23 2.99 5.06 14.32
N CYS A 24 1.78 5.15 13.78
CA CYS A 24 1.42 6.11 12.74
C CYS A 24 0.28 7.02 13.18
N THR A 25 0.30 8.26 12.71
CA THR A 25 -0.85 9.16 12.83
C THR A 25 -2.00 8.67 11.95
N PRO A 26 -3.26 9.03 12.26
CA PRO A 26 -4.40 8.69 11.41
C PRO A 26 -4.23 9.13 9.94
N LYS A 27 -3.52 10.24 9.70
CA LYS A 27 -3.25 10.73 8.34
C LYS A 27 -2.24 9.87 7.59
N GLU A 28 -1.22 9.37 8.28
CA GLU A 28 -0.25 8.45 7.69
C GLU A 28 -0.90 7.11 7.36
N ILE A 29 -1.73 6.57 8.26
CA ILE A 29 -2.50 5.34 8.01
C ILE A 29 -3.35 5.50 6.75
N ALA A 30 -4.14 6.57 6.66
CA ALA A 30 -4.94 6.84 5.46
C ALA A 30 -4.09 6.95 4.19
N THR A 31 -2.88 7.51 4.29
CA THR A 31 -1.94 7.62 3.16
C THR A 31 -1.36 6.25 2.76
N LEU A 32 -1.08 5.38 3.72
CA LEU A 32 -0.64 4.00 3.45
C LEU A 32 -1.75 3.17 2.80
N THR A 33 -2.99 3.28 3.32
CA THR A 33 -4.17 2.65 2.73
C THR A 33 -4.43 3.13 1.31
N GLU A 34 -4.35 4.44 1.04
CA GLU A 34 -4.49 4.99 -0.32
C GLU A 34 -3.47 4.36 -1.28
N ARG A 35 -2.20 4.24 -0.86
CA ARG A 35 -1.15 3.63 -1.69
C ARG A 35 -1.42 2.15 -1.96
N TRP A 36 -1.93 1.42 -0.97
CA TRP A 36 -2.30 0.01 -1.12
C TRP A 36 -3.43 -0.16 -2.16
N GLU A 37 -4.50 0.62 -2.06
CA GLU A 37 -5.61 0.56 -3.00
C GLU A 37 -5.21 0.99 -4.42
N VAL A 38 -4.34 1.99 -4.55
CA VAL A 38 -3.73 2.35 -5.84
C VAL A 38 -2.98 1.16 -6.44
N ALA A 39 -2.16 0.46 -5.64
CA ALA A 39 -1.38 -0.69 -6.11
C ALA A 39 -2.29 -1.84 -6.58
N LYS A 40 -3.36 -2.14 -5.84
CA LYS A 40 -4.38 -3.13 -6.22
C LYS A 40 -5.03 -2.79 -7.56
N LEU A 41 -5.51 -1.56 -7.73
CA LEU A 41 -6.13 -1.15 -8.99
C LEU A 41 -5.15 -1.17 -10.16
N LEU A 42 -3.90 -0.75 -9.96
CA LEU A 42 -2.85 -0.83 -10.97
C LEU A 42 -2.57 -2.28 -11.40
N ALA A 43 -2.56 -3.21 -10.45
CA ALA A 43 -2.31 -4.63 -10.72
C ALA A 43 -3.37 -5.26 -11.64
N THR A 44 -4.62 -4.78 -11.59
CA THR A 44 -5.70 -5.25 -12.50
C THR A 44 -5.46 -4.90 -13.96
N LYS A 45 -4.67 -3.84 -14.24
CA LYS A 45 -4.46 -3.24 -15.58
C LYS A 45 -5.75 -2.80 -16.29
N GLN A 46 -6.87 -2.69 -15.58
CA GLN A 46 -8.17 -2.32 -16.15
C GLN A 46 -8.38 -0.80 -16.26
N TYR A 47 -7.66 -0.01 -15.45
CA TYR A 47 -7.85 1.43 -15.33
C TYR A 47 -6.59 2.20 -15.70
N SER A 48 -6.76 3.34 -16.35
CA SER A 48 -5.70 4.33 -16.56
C SER A 48 -5.32 5.00 -15.23
N TYR A 49 -4.13 5.61 -15.18
CA TYR A 49 -3.67 6.30 -13.95
C TYR A 49 -4.60 7.45 -13.54
N ARG A 50 -5.21 8.11 -14.52
CA ARG A 50 -6.17 9.19 -14.27
C ARG A 50 -7.47 8.67 -13.64
N GLU A 51 -7.98 7.54 -14.13
CA GLU A 51 -9.18 6.92 -13.56
C GLU A 51 -8.93 6.42 -12.13
N ILE A 52 -7.76 5.85 -11.86
CA ILE A 52 -7.36 5.43 -10.50
C ILE A 52 -7.28 6.63 -9.58
N ALA A 53 -6.61 7.70 -10.00
CA ALA A 53 -6.52 8.95 -9.24
C ALA A 53 -7.91 9.52 -8.90
N GLN A 54 -8.82 9.55 -9.88
CA GLN A 54 -10.18 10.02 -9.68
C GLN A 54 -10.99 9.13 -8.74
N LYS A 55 -10.92 7.80 -8.90
CA LYS A 55 -11.68 6.84 -8.08
C LYS A 55 -11.28 6.89 -6.60
N LEU A 56 -9.99 7.05 -6.32
CA LEU A 56 -9.45 7.01 -4.97
C LEU A 56 -9.29 8.40 -4.34
N GLY A 57 -9.56 9.49 -5.08
CA GLY A 57 -9.27 10.84 -4.63
C GLY A 57 -7.77 11.14 -4.49
N ALA A 58 -6.92 10.28 -5.06
CA ALA A 58 -5.47 10.39 -4.99
C ALA A 58 -4.94 11.37 -6.04
N SER A 59 -3.76 11.94 -5.79
CA SER A 59 -3.06 12.72 -6.82
C SER A 59 -2.49 11.81 -7.91
N THR A 60 -2.43 12.29 -9.16
CA THR A 60 -1.74 11.58 -10.25
C THR A 60 -0.27 11.29 -9.91
N ALA A 61 0.39 12.20 -9.19
CA ALA A 61 1.75 12.00 -8.69
C ALA A 61 1.85 10.82 -7.70
N THR A 62 0.83 10.61 -6.86
CA THR A 62 0.76 9.42 -5.99
C THR A 62 0.65 8.15 -6.84
N VAL A 63 -0.25 8.13 -7.82
CA VAL A 63 -0.43 6.96 -8.70
C VAL A 63 0.84 6.62 -9.44
N THR A 64 1.53 7.60 -10.04
CA THR A 64 2.81 7.39 -10.73
C THR A 64 3.89 6.85 -9.80
N ARG A 65 3.99 7.34 -8.56
CA ARG A 65 4.95 6.81 -7.58
C ARG A 65 4.66 5.35 -7.24
N VAL A 66 3.41 5.00 -6.97
CA VAL A 66 3.04 3.61 -6.65
C VAL A 66 3.31 2.70 -7.84
N ALA A 67 2.95 3.12 -9.06
CA ALA A 67 3.22 2.36 -10.28
C ALA A 67 4.71 2.06 -10.49
N ARG A 68 5.59 3.04 -10.24
CA ARG A 68 7.04 2.83 -10.30
C ARG A 68 7.47 1.69 -9.36
N PHE A 69 7.05 1.71 -8.10
CA PHE A 69 7.44 0.66 -7.14
C PHE A 69 6.78 -0.69 -7.44
N LEU A 70 5.59 -0.70 -8.01
CA LEU A 70 4.91 -1.93 -8.39
C LEU A 70 5.56 -2.60 -9.61
N PHE A 71 5.92 -1.84 -10.65
CA PHE A 71 6.33 -2.40 -11.94
C PHE A 71 7.82 -2.32 -12.23
N ASN A 72 8.54 -1.34 -11.68
CA ASN A 72 9.91 -1.01 -12.09
C ASN A 72 10.97 -1.30 -11.03
N GLU A 73 10.60 -1.37 -9.74
CA GLU A 73 11.55 -1.64 -8.65
C GLU A 73 11.64 -3.14 -8.32
N ASN A 74 12.79 -3.59 -7.82
CA ASN A 74 13.08 -5.00 -7.54
C ASN A 74 12.67 -5.47 -6.13
N ASN A 75 11.96 -4.64 -5.36
CA ASN A 75 11.60 -4.96 -3.97
C ASN A 75 10.44 -5.96 -3.85
N GLU A 76 9.61 -6.06 -4.89
CA GLU A 76 8.46 -7.00 -5.00
C GLU A 76 7.37 -6.95 -3.91
N GLY A 77 7.48 -6.08 -2.89
CA GLY A 77 6.58 -6.08 -1.73
C GLY A 77 5.08 -5.93 -2.04
N TYR A 78 4.69 -5.13 -3.04
CA TYR A 78 3.28 -5.09 -3.47
C TYR A 78 2.88 -6.39 -4.18
N LYS A 79 3.71 -6.89 -5.09
CA LYS A 79 3.43 -8.10 -5.89
C LYS A 79 3.30 -9.34 -5.00
N SER A 80 4.09 -9.44 -3.93
CA SER A 80 4.07 -10.58 -3.01
C SER A 80 2.81 -10.66 -2.17
N LEU A 81 2.08 -9.55 -2.00
CA LEU A 81 0.89 -9.49 -1.14
C LEU A 81 -0.41 -9.37 -1.93
N ILE A 82 -0.43 -8.64 -3.07
CA ILE A 82 -1.65 -8.46 -3.87
C ILE A 82 -2.25 -9.78 -4.38
N ASN A 83 -1.43 -10.80 -4.61
CA ASN A 83 -1.91 -12.10 -5.09
C ASN A 83 -2.49 -13.00 -3.97
N ASN A 84 -2.42 -12.57 -2.70
CA ASN A 84 -2.89 -13.32 -1.54
C ASN A 84 -4.18 -12.75 -0.93
N ASP A 85 -4.71 -11.66 -1.49
CA ASP A 85 -6.01 -11.04 -1.14
C ASP A 85 -7.11 -11.54 -2.08
#